data_AF-A0A4R5Y7P4-F1
#
_entry.id   AF-A0A4R5Y7P4-F1
#
_cell.length_a   1.000
_cell.length_b   1.000
_cell.length_c   1.000
_cell.angle_alpha   90.00
_cell.angle_beta   90.00
_cell.angle_gamma   90.00
#
_symmetry.space_group_name_H-M   'P 1'
#
loop_
_entity.id
_entity.type
_entity.pdbx_description
1 polymer ?
#
loop_
_entity_poly.entity_id
_entity_poly.type
_entity_poly.pdbx_seq_one_letter_code
_entity_poly.pdbx_strand_id
1 'polypeptide(L)'
;MAETNSGNPENADRETVDQLAFQNPVTRYPVLSPPKQDQPEPGLDVELEPRTDRGEFSYRGTGRLEGRKALITGADSGIGAAVAIAFAKEGADVALNYLPDEEPDAQVVRAAIEKAGRTAVLLPGDLTDKNFCTSLVDNAVDGLGGLDILVNNAGKQVAVESLEDLSDEQLVDTFTVNIVAMFRITKAALRHLPAGSSIINTTSIQAYQPSPDLLDYASTKAAINNFTKGLGQQLAPKGIRVNAVAPGPFWTPLQVSDGQPKDALPEFGQSTPLGRAGQPTELAPAYVFLASSESSYVIGETLNVNGGSPSP
;
A
#
# COMPACT_ATOMS: atom_id res chain seq x y z
N MET A 1 -1.83 25.65 -43.90
CA MET A 1 -2.23 24.32 -43.42
C MET A 1 -1.33 24.02 -42.23
N ALA A 2 -1.86 24.19 -41.02
CA ALA A 2 -1.12 23.93 -39.79
C ALA A 2 -1.22 22.43 -39.50
N GLU A 3 -0.08 21.76 -39.46
CA GLU A 3 0.02 20.37 -39.05
C GLU A 3 -0.33 20.28 -37.55
N THR A 4 -1.46 19.65 -37.26
CA THR A 4 -1.83 19.24 -35.91
C THR A 4 -0.93 18.08 -35.51
N ASN A 5 0.00 18.37 -34.62
CA ASN A 5 0.82 17.40 -33.92
C ASN A 5 -0.11 16.43 -33.16
N SER A 6 -0.26 15.20 -33.68
CA SER A 6 -1.02 14.13 -33.03
C SER A 6 -0.22 13.64 -31.81
N GLY A 7 -0.43 14.29 -30.67
CA GLY A 7 0.18 13.92 -29.40
C GLY A 7 -0.14 12.47 -29.05
N ASN A 8 0.90 11.71 -28.70
CA ASN A 8 0.78 10.40 -28.07
C ASN A 8 -0.16 10.53 -26.84
N PRO A 9 -1.26 9.77 -26.74
CA PRO A 9 -2.21 9.86 -25.63
C PRO A 9 -1.55 9.69 -24.24
N GLU A 10 -0.38 9.07 -24.14
CA GLU A 10 0.39 8.92 -22.90
C GLU A 10 0.98 10.23 -22.32
N ASN A 11 1.04 11.32 -23.10
CA ASN A 11 1.62 12.60 -22.67
C ASN A 11 0.57 13.66 -22.29
N ALA A 12 -0.68 13.53 -22.74
CA ALA A 12 -1.71 14.56 -22.50
C ALA A 12 -2.19 14.60 -21.03
N ASP A 13 -2.16 13.47 -20.32
CA ASP A 13 -2.58 13.40 -18.91
C ASP A 13 -1.50 13.83 -17.91
N ARG A 14 -0.22 13.95 -18.31
CA ARG A 14 0.85 14.21 -17.32
C ARG A 14 0.75 15.59 -16.66
N GLU A 15 0.26 16.61 -17.36
CA GLU A 15 0.08 17.95 -16.75
C GLU A 15 -1.10 17.99 -15.76
N THR A 16 -2.12 17.14 -15.92
CA THR A 16 -3.32 17.15 -15.08
C THR A 16 -3.18 16.32 -13.81
N VAL A 17 -2.24 15.37 -13.74
CA VAL A 17 -2.06 14.48 -12.57
C VAL A 17 -0.66 14.50 -11.93
N ASP A 18 0.27 15.33 -12.43
CA ASP A 18 1.59 15.55 -11.78
C ASP A 18 1.43 15.96 -10.32
N GLN A 19 1.98 15.16 -9.40
CA GLN A 19 1.79 15.36 -7.97
C GLN A 19 2.51 16.58 -7.38
N LEU A 20 3.38 17.23 -8.15
CA LEU A 20 4.12 18.42 -7.73
C LEU A 20 3.54 19.71 -8.35
N ALA A 21 2.53 19.62 -9.21
CA ALA A 21 1.82 20.78 -9.75
C ALA A 21 0.75 21.29 -8.77
N PHE A 22 0.50 22.61 -8.77
CA PHE A 22 -0.58 23.19 -7.99
C PHE A 22 -1.93 22.81 -8.59
N GLN A 23 -2.73 22.01 -7.88
CA GLN A 23 -3.99 21.44 -8.38
C GLN A 23 -5.05 21.44 -7.28
N ASN A 24 -6.34 21.50 -7.68
CA ASN A 24 -7.45 21.34 -6.75
C ASN A 24 -7.60 19.85 -6.37
N PRO A 25 -7.42 19.45 -5.09
CA PRO A 25 -7.48 18.05 -4.69
C PRO A 25 -8.86 17.42 -4.86
N VAL A 26 -9.94 18.21 -4.84
CA VAL A 26 -11.31 17.71 -5.04
C VAL A 26 -11.48 17.14 -6.45
N THR A 27 -10.91 17.80 -7.46
CA THR A 27 -11.10 17.47 -8.87
C THR A 27 -9.87 16.88 -9.55
N ARG A 28 -8.80 16.61 -8.78
CA ARG A 28 -7.56 16.02 -9.32
C ARG A 28 -7.78 14.65 -9.94
N TYR A 29 -8.64 13.84 -9.33
CA TYR A 29 -9.11 12.58 -9.87
C TYR A 29 -10.62 12.62 -10.05
N PRO A 30 -11.16 11.88 -11.04
CA PRO A 30 -12.61 11.80 -11.23
C PRO A 30 -13.28 11.21 -9.99
N VAL A 31 -14.49 11.70 -9.69
CA VAL A 31 -15.38 11.01 -8.76
C VAL A 31 -15.74 9.67 -9.41
N LEU A 32 -15.32 8.58 -8.78
CA LEU A 32 -15.65 7.25 -9.27
C LEU A 32 -17.06 6.87 -8.82
N SER A 33 -17.81 6.26 -9.73
CA SER A 33 -19.00 5.46 -9.41
C SER A 33 -18.79 4.07 -9.99
N PRO A 34 -17.93 3.23 -9.37
CA PRO A 34 -17.64 1.91 -9.87
C PRO A 34 -18.93 1.09 -10.05
N PRO A 35 -19.07 0.31 -11.13
CA PRO A 35 -20.17 -0.63 -11.23
C PRO A 35 -20.07 -1.63 -10.08
N LYS A 36 -21.21 -2.26 -9.75
CA LYS A 36 -21.20 -3.48 -8.96
C LYS A 36 -20.37 -4.50 -9.71
N GLN A 37 -19.31 -4.97 -9.07
CA GLN A 37 -18.40 -5.97 -9.61
C GLN A 37 -17.91 -6.85 -8.46
N ASP A 38 -17.41 -8.01 -8.81
CA ASP A 38 -17.00 -9.03 -7.87
C ASP A 38 -15.81 -9.78 -8.47
N GLN A 39 -14.83 -10.05 -7.64
CA GLN A 39 -13.66 -10.86 -8.00
C GLN A 39 -13.36 -11.82 -6.84
N PRO A 40 -12.91 -13.05 -7.12
CA PRO A 40 -12.42 -13.92 -6.05
C PRO A 40 -11.21 -13.28 -5.35
N GLU A 41 -11.05 -13.50 -4.04
CA GLU A 41 -9.84 -13.10 -3.32
C GLU A 41 -8.59 -13.69 -4.01
N PRO A 42 -7.50 -12.93 -4.15
CA PRO A 42 -7.28 -11.56 -3.63
C PRO A 42 -7.74 -10.42 -4.56
N GLY A 43 -8.27 -10.73 -5.75
CA GLY A 43 -8.59 -9.76 -6.79
C GLY A 43 -7.38 -9.31 -7.61
N LEU A 44 -7.64 -8.73 -8.79
CA LEU A 44 -6.64 -8.22 -9.72
C LEU A 44 -6.95 -6.76 -10.10
N ASP A 45 -5.95 -5.90 -10.02
CA ASP A 45 -6.01 -4.48 -10.40
C ASP A 45 -6.20 -4.32 -11.91
N VAL A 46 -5.52 -5.16 -12.71
CA VAL A 46 -5.70 -5.20 -14.17
C VAL A 46 -7.15 -5.48 -14.62
N GLU A 47 -7.97 -6.09 -13.75
CA GLU A 47 -9.37 -6.43 -14.00
C GLU A 47 -10.36 -5.42 -13.36
N LEU A 48 -9.88 -4.39 -12.66
CA LEU A 48 -10.76 -3.39 -12.06
C LEU A 48 -11.43 -2.49 -13.10
N GLU A 49 -12.72 -2.22 -12.85
CA GLU A 49 -13.51 -1.24 -13.59
C GLU A 49 -14.04 -0.16 -12.63
N PRO A 50 -13.62 1.11 -12.75
CA PRO A 50 -12.53 1.61 -13.59
C PRO A 50 -11.16 1.19 -13.04
N ARG A 51 -10.12 1.27 -13.87
CA ARG A 51 -8.74 1.03 -13.43
C ARG A 51 -8.26 2.06 -12.41
N THR A 52 -7.30 1.67 -11.59
CA THR A 52 -6.67 2.55 -10.61
C THR A 52 -5.52 3.35 -11.22
N ASP A 53 -5.21 4.52 -10.66
CA ASP A 53 -3.92 5.18 -10.88
C ASP A 53 -2.93 4.78 -9.77
N ARG A 54 -1.90 4.00 -10.15
CA ARG A 54 -0.82 3.54 -9.25
C ARG A 54 0.45 4.35 -9.43
N GLY A 55 0.42 5.42 -10.22
CA GLY A 55 1.56 6.32 -10.35
C GLY A 55 2.53 5.95 -11.46
N GLU A 56 2.23 4.98 -12.33
CA GLU A 56 3.07 4.59 -13.47
C GLU A 56 3.41 5.81 -14.34
N PHE A 57 2.43 6.70 -14.53
CA PHE A 57 2.54 7.90 -15.36
C PHE A 57 2.44 9.20 -14.56
N SER A 58 1.74 9.21 -13.43
CA SER A 58 1.43 10.43 -12.66
C SER A 58 2.44 10.76 -11.56
N TYR A 59 3.15 9.77 -11.01
CA TYR A 59 4.19 10.01 -10.00
C TYR A 59 5.52 10.41 -10.65
N ARG A 60 6.08 11.55 -10.23
CA ARG A 60 7.43 12.03 -10.61
C ARG A 60 8.41 11.96 -9.43
N GLY A 61 9.44 11.13 -9.51
CA GLY A 61 10.48 11.06 -8.48
C GLY A 61 11.41 12.26 -8.47
N THR A 62 12.05 12.51 -7.32
CA THR A 62 13.01 13.60 -7.09
C THR A 62 14.31 13.12 -6.44
N GLY A 63 14.54 11.81 -6.36
CA GLY A 63 15.77 11.20 -5.86
C GLY A 63 15.81 11.07 -4.33
N ARG A 64 14.65 11.02 -3.66
CA ARG A 64 14.56 11.01 -2.19
C ARG A 64 14.98 9.68 -1.54
N LEU A 65 15.10 8.61 -2.32
CA LEU A 65 15.40 7.26 -1.87
C LEU A 65 16.55 6.62 -2.68
N GLU A 66 17.47 7.43 -3.20
CA GLU A 66 18.58 6.94 -4.02
C GLU A 66 19.40 5.86 -3.31
N GLY A 67 19.51 4.69 -3.96
CA GLY A 67 20.29 3.54 -3.48
C GLY A 67 19.66 2.76 -2.32
N ARG A 68 18.42 3.09 -1.92
CA ARG A 68 17.70 2.39 -0.85
C ARG A 68 17.20 1.02 -1.31
N LYS A 69 16.93 0.13 -0.36
CA LYS A 69 16.54 -1.27 -0.61
C LYS A 69 15.28 -1.60 0.16
N ALA A 70 14.19 -1.78 -0.56
CA ALA A 70 12.85 -1.92 0.01
C ALA A 70 12.25 -3.31 -0.18
N LEU A 71 11.68 -3.88 0.88
CA LEU A 71 10.72 -4.99 0.78
C LEU A 71 9.31 -4.46 1.06
N ILE A 72 8.37 -4.76 0.15
CA ILE A 72 6.97 -4.36 0.27
C ILE A 72 6.10 -5.61 0.12
N THR A 73 5.21 -5.88 1.08
CA THR A 73 4.22 -6.95 0.99
C THR A 73 2.90 -6.48 0.37
N GLY A 74 2.24 -7.31 -0.42
CA GLY A 74 1.05 -6.95 -1.20
C GLY A 74 1.37 -5.79 -2.16
N ALA A 75 2.46 -5.95 -2.91
CA ALA A 75 3.05 -4.90 -3.75
C ALA A 75 2.72 -5.04 -5.24
N ASP A 76 1.97 -6.07 -5.60
CA ASP A 76 1.42 -6.35 -6.92
C ASP A 76 0.35 -5.32 -7.34
N SER A 77 -0.52 -4.91 -6.42
CA SER A 77 -1.70 -4.11 -6.72
C SER A 77 -1.93 -2.96 -5.73
N GLY A 78 -2.88 -2.08 -6.07
CA GLY A 78 -3.37 -1.03 -5.19
C GLY A 78 -2.27 -0.18 -4.55
N ILE A 79 -2.35 -0.03 -3.22
CA ILE A 79 -1.46 0.84 -2.44
C ILE A 79 -0.01 0.36 -2.52
N GLY A 80 0.24 -0.95 -2.37
CA GLY A 80 1.59 -1.48 -2.38
C GLY A 80 2.27 -1.28 -3.73
N ALA A 81 1.55 -1.49 -4.83
CA ALA A 81 2.02 -1.18 -6.17
C ALA A 81 2.41 0.30 -6.33
N ALA A 82 1.54 1.21 -5.86
CA ALA A 82 1.82 2.64 -5.96
C ALA A 82 3.06 3.06 -5.15
N VAL A 83 3.24 2.47 -3.97
CA VAL A 83 4.43 2.68 -3.14
C VAL A 83 5.67 2.11 -3.81
N ALA A 84 5.60 0.90 -4.37
CA ALA A 84 6.71 0.26 -5.09
C ALA A 84 7.18 1.10 -6.29
N ILE A 85 6.23 1.58 -7.11
CA ILE A 85 6.51 2.45 -8.26
C ILE A 85 7.15 3.76 -7.81
N ALA A 86 6.61 4.40 -6.77
CA ALA A 86 7.17 5.64 -6.25
C ALA A 86 8.56 5.44 -5.66
N PHE A 87 8.80 4.36 -4.91
CA PHE A 87 10.11 4.04 -4.35
C PHE A 87 11.16 3.88 -5.44
N ALA A 88 10.83 3.15 -6.51
CA ALA A 88 11.71 3.00 -7.66
C ALA A 88 11.99 4.33 -8.36
N LYS A 89 10.96 5.16 -8.60
CA LYS A 89 11.12 6.49 -9.18
C LYS A 89 11.94 7.44 -8.32
N GLU A 90 11.95 7.23 -7.00
CA GLU A 90 12.76 7.97 -6.04
C GLU A 90 14.18 7.41 -5.89
N GLY A 91 14.51 6.31 -6.57
CA GLY A 91 15.86 5.75 -6.67
C GLY A 91 16.11 4.47 -5.86
N ALA A 92 15.07 3.82 -5.32
CA ALA A 92 15.22 2.59 -4.53
C ALA A 92 15.09 1.32 -5.39
N ASP A 93 15.84 0.28 -5.03
CA ASP A 93 15.57 -1.09 -5.50
C ASP A 93 14.47 -1.73 -4.64
N VAL A 94 13.59 -2.53 -5.25
CA VAL A 94 12.34 -2.98 -4.61
C VAL A 94 12.12 -4.48 -4.77
N ALA A 95 11.91 -5.17 -3.66
CA ALA A 95 11.38 -6.53 -3.60
C ALA A 95 9.87 -6.49 -3.33
N LEU A 96 9.11 -7.28 -4.09
CA LEU A 96 7.66 -7.34 -4.09
C LEU A 96 7.22 -8.70 -3.63
N ASN A 97 6.46 -8.75 -2.53
CA ASN A 97 5.69 -9.94 -2.16
C ASN A 97 4.22 -9.76 -2.52
N TYR A 98 3.60 -10.85 -2.94
CA TYR A 98 2.22 -10.99 -3.40
C TYR A 98 1.86 -12.48 -3.43
N LEU A 99 0.60 -12.84 -3.63
CA LEU A 99 0.16 -14.23 -3.83
C LEU A 99 0.42 -14.66 -5.29
N PRO A 100 0.71 -15.95 -5.56
CA PRO A 100 0.99 -16.42 -6.92
C PRO A 100 -0.09 -16.07 -7.97
N ASP A 101 -1.36 -15.98 -7.55
CA ASP A 101 -2.48 -15.66 -8.46
C ASP A 101 -2.45 -14.19 -8.94
N GLU A 102 -1.73 -13.31 -8.22
CA GLU A 102 -1.56 -11.88 -8.53
C GLU A 102 -0.36 -11.59 -9.45
N GLU A 103 0.29 -12.64 -9.99
CA GLU A 103 1.41 -12.51 -10.92
C GLU A 103 1.18 -11.55 -12.09
N PRO A 104 -0.01 -11.50 -12.74
CA PRO A 104 -0.27 -10.53 -13.80
C PRO A 104 -0.07 -9.07 -13.36
N ASP A 105 -0.49 -8.72 -12.14
CA ASP A 105 -0.33 -7.38 -11.58
C ASP A 105 1.11 -7.12 -11.17
N ALA A 106 1.75 -8.09 -10.51
CA ALA A 106 3.15 -7.98 -10.10
C ALA A 106 4.10 -7.72 -11.30
N GLN A 107 3.82 -8.30 -12.46
CA GLN A 107 4.59 -8.05 -13.69
C GLN A 107 4.44 -6.61 -14.21
N VAL A 108 3.27 -5.98 -14.03
CA VAL A 108 3.09 -4.57 -14.40
C VAL A 108 3.93 -3.67 -13.49
N VAL A 109 3.92 -3.93 -12.18
CA VAL A 109 4.72 -3.17 -11.21
C VAL A 109 6.21 -3.36 -11.46
N ARG A 110 6.64 -4.60 -11.72
CA ARG A 110 8.02 -4.91 -12.13
C ARG A 110 8.46 -4.09 -13.33
N ALA A 111 7.65 -4.06 -14.39
CA ALA A 111 7.99 -3.30 -15.60
C ALA A 111 8.13 -1.80 -15.31
N ALA A 112 7.29 -1.24 -14.43
CA ALA A 112 7.39 0.15 -14.00
C ALA A 112 8.67 0.45 -13.20
N ILE A 113 9.08 -0.46 -12.31
CA ILE A 113 10.32 -0.36 -11.53
C ILE A 113 11.55 -0.44 -12.45
N GLU A 114 11.60 -1.43 -13.34
CA GLU A 114 12.70 -1.60 -14.29
C GLU A 114 12.80 -0.41 -15.26
N LYS A 115 11.65 0.16 -15.68
CA LYS A 115 11.62 1.39 -16.49
C LYS A 115 12.17 2.61 -15.74
N ALA A 116 12.09 2.64 -14.41
CA ALA A 116 12.74 3.66 -13.58
C ALA A 116 14.26 3.39 -13.39
N GLY A 117 14.81 2.33 -13.99
CA GLY A 117 16.22 1.97 -13.91
C GLY A 117 16.62 1.28 -12.61
N ARG A 118 15.64 0.74 -11.86
CA ARG A 118 15.87 0.07 -10.58
C ARG A 118 15.63 -1.43 -10.66
N THR A 119 16.12 -2.15 -9.66
CA THR A 119 15.96 -3.60 -9.55
C THR A 119 14.59 -3.93 -8.97
N ALA A 120 13.89 -4.87 -9.60
CA ALA A 120 12.66 -5.48 -9.11
C ALA A 120 12.89 -6.96 -8.76
N VAL A 121 12.60 -7.36 -7.53
CA VAL A 121 12.70 -8.76 -7.08
C VAL A 121 11.31 -9.29 -6.76
N LEU A 122 10.82 -10.25 -7.54
CA LEU A 122 9.49 -10.85 -7.33
C LEU A 122 9.57 -12.04 -6.37
N LEU A 123 8.77 -12.01 -5.32
CA LEU A 123 8.75 -12.99 -4.23
C LEU A 123 7.31 -13.46 -3.93
N PRO A 124 6.67 -14.17 -4.87
CA PRO A 124 5.33 -14.69 -4.67
C PRO A 124 5.30 -15.73 -3.55
N GLY A 125 4.26 -15.68 -2.71
CA GLY A 125 3.98 -16.69 -1.70
C GLY A 125 3.11 -16.18 -0.56
N ASP A 126 2.57 -17.14 0.20
CA ASP A 126 1.55 -16.91 1.21
C ASP A 126 2.16 -16.55 2.57
N LEU A 127 1.72 -15.41 3.11
CA LEU A 127 2.14 -14.88 4.39
C LEU A 127 1.54 -15.64 5.60
N THR A 128 0.57 -16.52 5.39
CA THR A 128 0.10 -17.43 6.46
C THR A 128 1.18 -18.44 6.85
N ASP A 129 2.04 -18.82 5.91
CA ASP A 129 3.17 -19.72 6.17
C ASP A 129 4.29 -18.99 6.95
N LYS A 130 4.55 -19.51 8.15
CA LYS A 130 5.62 -19.05 9.05
C LYS A 130 7.00 -19.12 8.42
N ASN A 131 7.31 -20.21 7.72
CA ASN A 131 8.61 -20.42 7.12
C ASN A 131 8.78 -19.46 5.95
N PHE A 132 7.73 -19.29 5.14
CA PHE A 132 7.72 -18.33 4.04
C PHE A 132 7.99 -16.91 4.52
N CYS A 133 7.34 -16.44 5.60
CA CYS A 133 7.60 -15.11 6.18
C CYS A 133 9.09 -14.87 6.50
N THR A 134 9.81 -15.91 6.91
CA THR A 134 11.25 -15.80 7.22
C THR A 134 12.08 -15.79 5.94
N SER A 135 11.87 -16.76 5.05
CA SER A 135 12.61 -16.85 3.78
C SER A 135 12.32 -15.68 2.85
N LEU A 136 11.14 -15.05 2.96
CA LEU A 136 10.79 -13.85 2.21
C LEU A 136 11.81 -12.73 2.44
N VAL A 137 12.16 -12.49 3.70
CA VAL A 137 13.14 -11.45 4.06
C VAL A 137 14.53 -11.83 3.57
N ASP A 138 14.94 -13.08 3.79
CA ASP A 138 16.26 -13.57 3.36
C ASP A 138 16.40 -13.44 1.82
N ASN A 139 15.39 -13.86 1.06
CA ASN A 139 15.36 -13.75 -0.39
C ASN A 139 15.35 -12.29 -0.89
N ALA A 140 14.66 -11.39 -0.18
CA ALA A 140 14.68 -9.96 -0.50
C ALA A 140 16.08 -9.35 -0.27
N VAL A 141 16.73 -9.71 0.84
CA VAL A 141 18.10 -9.28 1.14
C VAL A 141 19.07 -9.79 0.08
N ASP A 142 18.96 -11.05 -0.32
CA ASP A 142 19.82 -11.65 -1.35
C ASP A 142 19.59 -11.00 -2.73
N GLY A 143 18.33 -10.79 -3.11
CA GLY A 143 17.96 -10.20 -4.40
C GLY A 143 18.33 -8.72 -4.53
N LEU A 144 18.32 -7.96 -3.43
CA LEU A 144 18.65 -6.54 -3.40
C LEU A 144 20.09 -6.25 -2.96
N GLY A 145 20.78 -7.25 -2.38
CA GLY A 145 22.08 -7.10 -1.72
C GLY A 145 22.04 -6.29 -0.42
N GLY A 146 20.92 -6.32 0.31
CA GLY A 146 20.69 -5.58 1.56
C GLY A 146 19.22 -5.17 1.74
N LEU A 147 18.88 -4.64 2.91
CA LEU A 147 17.53 -4.17 3.23
C LEU A 147 17.59 -3.01 4.21
N ASP A 148 16.89 -1.91 3.91
CA ASP A 148 16.82 -0.73 4.78
C ASP A 148 15.44 -0.04 4.78
N ILE A 149 14.47 -0.54 4.00
CA ILE A 149 13.06 -0.18 4.08
C ILE A 149 12.22 -1.46 4.15
N LEU A 150 11.34 -1.55 5.14
CA LEU A 150 10.30 -2.58 5.19
C LEU A 150 8.93 -1.91 5.17
N VAL A 151 8.06 -2.33 4.24
CA VAL A 151 6.66 -1.93 4.20
C VAL A 151 5.77 -3.15 4.41
N ASN A 152 5.16 -3.25 5.58
CA ASN A 152 4.13 -4.25 5.84
C ASN A 152 2.78 -3.71 5.37
N ASN A 153 2.39 -4.06 4.14
CA ASN A 153 1.20 -3.51 3.49
C ASN A 153 0.12 -4.56 3.18
N ALA A 154 0.50 -5.80 2.87
CA ALA A 154 -0.45 -6.89 2.62
C ALA A 154 -1.52 -6.98 3.73
N GLY A 155 -2.76 -7.25 3.33
CA GLY A 155 -3.85 -7.42 4.27
C GLY A 155 -5.04 -8.16 3.68
N LYS A 156 -5.72 -8.90 4.54
CA LYS A 156 -7.01 -9.55 4.27
C LYS A 156 -8.14 -8.73 4.88
N GLN A 157 -9.22 -8.55 4.13
CA GLN A 157 -10.43 -7.81 4.52
C GLN A 157 -11.64 -8.47 3.87
N VAL A 158 -12.56 -8.99 4.67
CA VAL A 158 -13.80 -9.61 4.19
C VAL A 158 -14.94 -9.07 5.05
N ALA A 159 -15.94 -8.44 4.41
CA ALA A 159 -17.08 -7.85 5.11
C ALA A 159 -18.08 -8.93 5.54
N VAL A 160 -18.54 -8.86 6.79
CA VAL A 160 -19.54 -9.77 7.37
C VAL A 160 -20.55 -8.96 8.18
N GLU A 161 -21.83 -9.01 7.82
CA GLU A 161 -22.87 -8.15 8.39
C GLU A 161 -23.09 -8.36 9.90
N SER A 162 -22.88 -9.57 10.40
CA SER A 162 -23.12 -9.96 11.79
C SER A 162 -21.94 -10.75 12.36
N LEU A 163 -21.64 -10.52 13.63
CA LEU A 163 -20.65 -11.32 14.36
C LEU A 163 -21.03 -12.80 14.44
N GLU A 164 -22.33 -13.13 14.40
CA GLU A 164 -22.79 -14.53 14.42
C GLU A 164 -22.43 -15.30 13.13
N ASP A 165 -22.23 -14.58 12.02
CA ASP A 165 -21.86 -15.15 10.72
C ASP A 165 -20.35 -15.16 10.48
N LEU A 166 -19.57 -14.49 11.33
CA LEU A 166 -18.12 -14.46 11.24
C LEU A 166 -17.55 -15.81 11.66
N SER A 167 -16.99 -16.53 10.68
CA SER A 167 -16.39 -17.84 10.94
C SER A 167 -15.08 -17.73 11.75
N ASP A 168 -14.80 -18.76 12.55
CA ASP A 168 -13.50 -18.87 13.25
C ASP A 168 -12.32 -18.88 12.27
N GLU A 169 -12.51 -19.48 11.08
CA GLU A 169 -11.51 -19.53 10.01
C GLU A 169 -11.18 -18.13 9.50
N GLN A 170 -12.20 -17.33 9.13
CA GLN A 170 -11.98 -15.96 8.68
C GLN A 170 -11.29 -15.12 9.76
N LEU A 171 -11.75 -15.21 11.01
CA LEU A 171 -11.12 -14.50 12.13
C LEU A 171 -9.63 -14.84 12.25
N VAL A 172 -9.29 -16.13 12.21
CA VAL A 172 -7.90 -16.60 12.29
C VAL A 172 -7.10 -16.14 11.09
N ASP A 173 -7.64 -16.21 9.88
CA ASP A 173 -6.94 -15.82 8.66
C ASP A 173 -6.66 -14.32 8.61
N THR A 174 -7.67 -13.49 8.93
CA THR A 174 -7.53 -12.03 9.01
C THR A 174 -6.43 -11.64 9.99
N PHE A 175 -6.41 -12.22 11.20
CA PHE A 175 -5.33 -11.97 12.16
C PHE A 175 -3.98 -12.56 11.73
N THR A 176 -4.00 -13.71 11.06
CA THR A 176 -2.77 -14.37 10.60
C THR A 176 -2.05 -13.52 9.57
N VAL A 177 -2.76 -13.06 8.53
CA VAL A 177 -2.21 -12.22 7.47
C VAL A 177 -1.85 -10.83 8.03
N ASN A 178 -2.76 -10.18 8.75
CA ASN A 178 -2.59 -8.76 9.09
C ASN A 178 -1.65 -8.55 10.29
N ILE A 179 -1.62 -9.47 11.25
CA ILE A 179 -0.85 -9.33 12.50
C ILE A 179 0.31 -10.32 12.54
N VAL A 180 0.02 -11.61 12.49
CA VAL A 180 1.02 -12.64 12.76
C VAL A 180 2.15 -12.59 11.73
N ALA A 181 1.82 -12.44 10.44
CA ALA A 181 2.80 -12.28 9.38
C ALA A 181 3.64 -11.00 9.57
N MET A 182 3.02 -9.86 9.84
CA MET A 182 3.72 -8.59 10.11
C MET A 182 4.77 -8.75 11.23
N PHE A 183 4.41 -9.41 12.34
CA PHE A 183 5.35 -9.69 13.43
C PHE A 183 6.52 -10.58 12.97
N ARG A 184 6.25 -11.65 12.21
CA ARG A 184 7.27 -12.59 11.73
C ARG A 184 8.24 -11.93 10.76
N ILE A 185 7.71 -11.24 9.75
CA ILE A 185 8.48 -10.53 8.72
C ILE A 185 9.32 -9.45 9.37
N THR A 186 8.71 -8.61 10.21
CA THR A 186 9.44 -7.56 10.93
C THR A 186 10.56 -8.14 11.77
N LYS A 187 10.30 -9.20 12.55
CA LYS A 187 11.32 -9.87 13.37
C LYS A 187 12.48 -10.42 12.53
N ALA A 188 12.21 -10.99 11.37
CA ALA A 188 13.25 -11.47 10.46
C ALA A 188 14.06 -10.29 9.88
N ALA A 189 13.38 -9.23 9.43
CA ALA A 189 14.01 -8.04 8.86
C ALA A 189 14.97 -7.33 9.83
N LEU A 190 14.69 -7.33 11.14
CA LEU A 190 15.55 -6.68 12.15
C LEU A 190 17.01 -7.19 12.16
N ARG A 191 17.30 -8.35 11.57
CA ARG A 191 18.68 -8.85 11.41
C ARG A 191 19.47 -8.09 10.34
N HIS A 192 18.78 -7.43 9.41
CA HIS A 192 19.34 -6.83 8.22
C HIS A 192 19.22 -5.31 8.18
N LEU A 193 18.29 -4.73 8.96
CA LEU A 193 18.04 -3.28 8.99
C LEU A 193 19.13 -2.51 9.77
N PRO A 194 20.01 -1.72 9.11
CA PRO A 194 20.97 -0.87 9.81
C PRO A 194 20.31 0.38 10.43
N ALA A 195 21.07 1.13 11.24
CA ALA A 195 20.67 2.47 11.65
C ALA A 195 20.40 3.36 10.43
N GLY A 196 19.33 4.16 10.47
CA GLY A 196 18.79 4.92 9.34
C GLY A 196 17.64 4.22 8.61
N SER A 197 17.38 2.93 8.89
CA SER A 197 16.27 2.19 8.28
C SER A 197 14.90 2.70 8.70
N SER A 198 13.90 2.39 7.86
CA SER A 198 12.49 2.73 8.13
C SER A 198 11.59 1.51 7.97
N ILE A 199 10.69 1.31 8.92
CA ILE A 199 9.60 0.34 8.85
C ILE A 199 8.29 1.11 8.77
N ILE A 200 7.45 0.79 7.79
CA ILE A 200 6.17 1.45 7.55
C ILE A 200 5.08 0.39 7.52
N ASN A 201 4.05 0.55 8.35
CA ASN A 201 2.93 -0.39 8.42
C ASN A 201 1.65 0.26 7.86
N THR A 202 0.94 -0.45 6.99
CA THR A 202 -0.37 0.02 6.50
C THR A 202 -1.47 -0.35 7.50
N THR A 203 -1.94 0.65 8.26
CA THR A 203 -3.16 0.53 9.08
C THR A 203 -4.38 0.96 8.23
N SER A 204 -5.40 1.57 8.83
CA SER A 204 -6.61 2.03 8.17
C SER A 204 -7.33 3.04 9.07
N ILE A 205 -8.17 3.90 8.48
CA ILE A 205 -9.17 4.67 9.23
C ILE A 205 -10.07 3.76 10.11
N GLN A 206 -10.25 2.50 9.72
CA GLN A 206 -10.97 1.47 10.48
C GLN A 206 -10.39 1.22 11.89
N ALA A 207 -9.12 1.55 12.13
CA ALA A 207 -8.53 1.53 13.47
C ALA A 207 -9.16 2.54 14.45
N TYR A 208 -9.82 3.58 13.91
CA TYR A 208 -10.36 4.70 14.66
C TYR A 208 -11.87 4.87 14.47
N GLN A 209 -12.37 4.52 13.29
CA GLN A 209 -13.78 4.52 12.91
C GLN A 209 -14.16 3.13 12.39
N PRO A 210 -14.30 2.13 13.28
CA PRO A 210 -14.63 0.78 12.86
C PRO A 210 -16.05 0.70 12.29
N SER A 211 -16.20 0.15 11.09
CA SER A 211 -17.49 -0.21 10.52
C SER A 211 -18.02 -1.49 11.17
N PRO A 212 -19.34 -1.61 11.39
CA PRO A 212 -19.92 -2.80 12.02
C PRO A 212 -19.66 -4.11 11.28
N ASP A 213 -19.51 -4.06 9.96
CA ASP A 213 -19.32 -5.20 9.06
C ASP A 213 -17.85 -5.63 8.88
N LEU A 214 -16.90 -4.97 9.55
CA LEU A 214 -15.46 -5.20 9.41
C LEU A 214 -14.77 -5.45 10.76
N LEU A 215 -15.44 -6.16 11.68
CA LEU A 215 -15.01 -6.24 13.08
C LEU A 215 -13.61 -6.86 13.28
N ASP A 216 -13.32 -7.99 12.64
CA ASP A 216 -12.02 -8.66 12.68
C ASP A 216 -10.94 -7.78 12.03
N TYR A 217 -11.21 -7.26 10.83
CA TYR A 217 -10.32 -6.37 10.10
C TYR A 217 -9.97 -5.11 10.90
N ALA A 218 -10.98 -4.37 11.38
CA ALA A 218 -10.79 -3.14 12.13
C ALA A 218 -9.98 -3.38 13.42
N SER A 219 -10.22 -4.52 14.09
CA SER A 219 -9.44 -4.96 15.24
C SER A 219 -7.96 -5.16 14.88
N THR A 220 -7.66 -5.78 13.74
CA THR A 220 -6.27 -5.91 13.28
C THR A 220 -5.64 -4.55 12.95
N LYS A 221 -6.37 -3.63 12.34
CA LYS A 221 -5.84 -2.30 11.99
C LYS A 221 -5.53 -1.46 13.24
N ALA A 222 -6.35 -1.55 14.29
CA ALA A 222 -6.04 -0.97 15.59
C ALA A 222 -4.80 -1.60 16.23
N ALA A 223 -4.66 -2.93 16.16
CA ALA A 223 -3.48 -3.63 16.67
C ALA A 223 -2.19 -3.25 15.92
N ILE A 224 -2.24 -3.09 14.59
CA ILE A 224 -1.10 -2.61 13.77
C ILE A 224 -0.66 -1.22 14.22
N ASN A 225 -1.61 -0.32 14.48
CA ASN A 225 -1.29 1.03 14.93
C ASN A 225 -0.60 1.02 16.31
N ASN A 226 -1.13 0.25 17.26
CA ASN A 226 -0.52 0.12 18.58
C ASN A 226 0.87 -0.55 18.52
N PHE A 227 1.02 -1.61 17.72
CA PHE A 227 2.29 -2.28 17.46
C PHE A 227 3.34 -1.31 16.93
N THR A 228 2.97 -0.46 15.96
CA THR A 228 3.84 0.56 15.35
C THR A 228 4.41 1.50 16.42
N LYS A 229 3.56 2.03 17.30
CA LYS A 229 3.96 2.93 18.40
C LYS A 229 4.92 2.25 19.37
N GLY A 230 4.60 1.02 19.78
CA GLY A 230 5.43 0.25 20.71
C GLY A 230 6.80 -0.11 20.10
N LEU A 231 6.80 -0.61 18.86
CA LEU A 231 8.03 -0.99 18.17
C LEU A 231 8.90 0.22 17.83
N GLY A 232 8.29 1.35 17.47
CA GLY A 232 9.01 2.61 17.23
C GLY A 232 9.83 3.03 18.44
N GLN A 233 9.24 3.00 19.64
CA GLN A 233 9.97 3.27 20.89
C GLN A 233 11.09 2.26 21.14
N GLN A 234 10.83 0.98 20.90
CA GLN A 234 11.81 -0.09 21.11
C GLN A 234 13.04 0.05 20.19
N LEU A 235 12.83 0.50 18.95
CA LEU A 235 13.87 0.55 17.92
C LEU A 235 14.51 1.93 17.76
N ALA A 236 13.94 2.99 18.33
CA ALA A 236 14.50 4.34 18.28
C ALA A 236 15.97 4.41 18.78
N PRO A 237 16.38 3.75 19.89
CA PRO A 237 17.79 3.74 20.30
C PRO A 237 18.74 3.05 19.30
N LYS A 238 18.22 2.22 18.38
CA LYS A 238 18.98 1.59 17.30
C LYS A 238 19.01 2.42 16.02
N GLY A 239 18.39 3.61 16.02
CA GLY A 239 18.29 4.47 14.85
C GLY A 239 17.35 3.94 13.76
N ILE A 240 16.40 3.06 14.09
CA ILE A 240 15.41 2.55 13.14
C ILE A 240 14.06 3.20 13.47
N ARG A 241 13.42 3.80 12.47
CA ARG A 241 12.12 4.45 12.62
C ARG A 241 11.01 3.45 12.28
N VAL A 242 9.90 3.52 13.00
CA VAL A 242 8.71 2.71 12.74
C VAL A 242 7.50 3.63 12.75
N ASN A 243 6.78 3.70 11.64
CA ASN A 243 5.61 4.56 11.48
C ASN A 243 4.49 3.80 10.76
N ALA A 244 3.30 4.37 10.74
CA ALA A 244 2.16 3.83 10.04
C ALA A 244 1.56 4.85 9.09
N VAL A 245 0.90 4.34 8.05
CA VAL A 245 0.01 5.13 7.19
C VAL A 245 -1.40 4.59 7.38
N ALA A 246 -2.37 5.49 7.56
CA ALA A 246 -3.79 5.16 7.72
C ALA A 246 -4.59 5.66 6.50
N PRO A 247 -4.81 4.80 5.51
CA PRO A 247 -5.70 5.10 4.38
C PRO A 247 -7.15 5.28 4.84
N GLY A 248 -7.87 6.17 4.16
CA GLY A 248 -9.34 6.17 4.11
C GLY A 248 -9.85 5.23 3.00
N PRO A 249 -10.92 5.60 2.27
CA PRO A 249 -11.40 4.80 1.14
C PRO A 249 -10.53 5.01 -0.10
N PHE A 250 -9.77 3.98 -0.47
CA PHE A 250 -8.97 3.94 -1.71
C PHE A 250 -9.53 2.88 -2.65
N TRP A 251 -9.60 3.21 -3.93
CA TRP A 251 -10.04 2.27 -4.94
C TRP A 251 -8.93 1.24 -5.21
N THR A 252 -9.18 -0.03 -4.84
CA THR A 252 -8.23 -1.15 -4.92
C THR A 252 -8.96 -2.48 -5.11
N PRO A 253 -8.28 -3.56 -5.55
CA PRO A 253 -8.90 -4.88 -5.71
C PRO A 253 -9.54 -5.41 -4.44
N LEU A 254 -8.91 -5.14 -3.29
CA LEU A 254 -9.42 -5.50 -1.96
C LEU A 254 -10.90 -5.10 -1.74
N GLN A 255 -11.37 -3.99 -2.33
CA GLN A 255 -12.76 -3.54 -2.12
C GLN A 255 -13.76 -4.38 -2.91
N VAL A 256 -13.38 -4.91 -4.07
CA VAL A 256 -14.26 -5.71 -4.95
C VAL A 256 -14.13 -7.22 -4.72
N SER A 257 -13.09 -7.64 -3.98
CA SER A 257 -12.89 -9.02 -3.52
C SER A 257 -13.36 -9.18 -2.07
N ASP A 258 -14.66 -8.98 -1.85
CA ASP A 258 -15.34 -9.09 -0.55
C ASP A 258 -14.98 -8.07 0.54
N GLY A 259 -14.06 -7.13 0.30
CA GLY A 259 -13.75 -6.09 1.29
C GLY A 259 -14.87 -5.06 1.50
N GLN A 260 -15.81 -4.95 0.57
CA GLN A 260 -17.04 -4.17 0.71
C GLN A 260 -18.26 -4.99 0.23
N PRO A 261 -19.45 -4.73 0.80
CA PRO A 261 -20.69 -5.14 0.17
C PRO A 261 -20.78 -4.57 -1.26
N LYS A 262 -21.15 -5.40 -2.22
CA LYS A 262 -21.15 -5.05 -3.66
C LYS A 262 -22.08 -3.88 -3.95
N ASP A 263 -23.15 -3.77 -3.16
CA ASP A 263 -24.13 -2.70 -3.24
C ASP A 263 -23.59 -1.34 -2.76
N ALA A 264 -22.52 -1.31 -1.98
CA ALA A 264 -21.85 -0.09 -1.52
C ALA A 264 -20.82 0.46 -2.53
N LEU A 265 -20.37 -0.35 -3.50
CA LEU A 265 -19.34 0.04 -4.47
C LEU A 265 -19.68 1.31 -5.27
N PRO A 266 -20.91 1.52 -5.78
CA PRO A 266 -21.22 2.71 -6.59
C PRO A 266 -21.04 4.06 -5.86
N GLU A 267 -21.14 4.06 -4.53
CA GLU A 267 -21.00 5.26 -3.69
C GLU A 267 -19.65 5.30 -2.93
N PHE A 268 -18.74 4.37 -3.24
CA PHE A 268 -17.49 4.18 -2.50
C PHE A 268 -16.65 5.47 -2.42
N GLY A 269 -16.37 5.89 -1.20
CA GLY A 269 -15.56 7.07 -0.88
C GLY A 269 -16.22 8.44 -1.11
N GLN A 270 -17.44 8.50 -1.64
CA GLN A 270 -18.14 9.78 -1.89
C GLN A 270 -18.56 10.50 -0.59
N SER A 271 -18.61 9.78 0.54
CA SER A 271 -18.92 10.34 1.86
C SER A 271 -17.75 11.08 2.52
N THR A 272 -16.54 11.02 1.95
CA THR A 272 -15.40 11.78 2.47
C THR A 272 -15.60 13.28 2.28
N PRO A 273 -14.96 14.15 3.08
CA PRO A 273 -14.99 15.60 2.83
C PRO A 273 -14.48 16.04 1.45
N LEU A 274 -13.61 15.26 0.80
CA LEU A 274 -13.21 15.50 -0.59
C LEU A 274 -14.23 15.01 -1.63
N GLY A 275 -15.27 14.27 -1.22
CA GLY A 275 -16.36 13.81 -2.08
C GLY A 275 -16.00 12.68 -3.06
N ARG A 276 -14.87 12.00 -2.86
CA ARG A 276 -14.41 10.91 -3.73
C ARG A 276 -13.50 9.92 -2.98
N ALA A 277 -13.41 8.70 -3.50
CA ALA A 277 -12.34 7.79 -3.13
C ALA A 277 -10.97 8.33 -3.57
N GLY A 278 -9.94 7.95 -2.82
CA GLY A 278 -8.54 8.16 -3.20
C GLY A 278 -8.09 7.17 -4.27
N GLN A 279 -7.15 7.59 -5.12
CA GLN A 279 -6.39 6.70 -5.99
C GLN A 279 -5.12 6.22 -5.28
N PRO A 280 -4.65 4.98 -5.49
CA PRO A 280 -3.46 4.45 -4.81
C PRO A 280 -2.23 5.37 -4.88
N THR A 281 -1.98 6.02 -6.03
CA THR A 281 -0.86 6.97 -6.17
C THR A 281 -0.90 8.15 -5.19
N GLU A 282 -2.05 8.50 -4.61
CA GLU A 282 -2.17 9.59 -3.64
C GLU A 282 -1.62 9.23 -2.26
N LEU A 283 -1.41 7.94 -1.98
CA LEU A 283 -0.73 7.46 -0.76
C LEU A 283 0.78 7.46 -0.90
N ALA A 284 1.31 7.25 -2.11
CA ALA A 284 2.73 7.04 -2.33
C ALA A 284 3.63 8.16 -1.73
N PRO A 285 3.29 9.47 -1.81
CA PRO A 285 4.09 10.52 -1.18
C PRO A 285 4.26 10.36 0.34
N ALA A 286 3.24 9.83 1.05
CA ALA A 286 3.29 9.59 2.49
C ALA A 286 4.32 8.50 2.83
N TYR A 287 4.34 7.41 2.07
CA TYR A 287 5.33 6.33 2.25
C TYR A 287 6.73 6.81 1.91
N VAL A 288 6.91 7.60 0.83
CA VAL A 288 8.23 8.15 0.49
C VAL A 288 8.74 9.08 1.59
N PHE A 289 7.89 9.97 2.12
CA PHE A 289 8.24 10.83 3.25
C PHE A 289 8.69 10.00 4.46
N LEU A 290 7.91 8.98 4.84
CA LEU A 290 8.24 8.13 5.98
C LEU A 290 9.47 7.23 5.74
N ALA A 291 9.78 6.88 4.50
CA ALA A 291 10.96 6.09 4.16
C ALA A 291 12.24 6.93 4.10
N SER A 292 12.15 8.19 3.65
CA SER A 292 13.32 9.05 3.42
C SER A 292 13.92 9.61 4.73
N SER A 293 15.11 10.19 4.64
CA SER A 293 15.77 10.83 5.78
C SER A 293 15.12 12.15 6.21
N GLU A 294 14.16 12.69 5.43
CA GLU A 294 13.49 13.95 5.75
C GLU A 294 12.54 13.82 6.96
N SER A 295 12.10 12.60 7.28
CA SER A 295 11.26 12.27 8.43
C SER A 295 12.07 11.76 9.63
N SER A 296 13.31 12.25 9.80
CA SER A 296 14.27 11.77 10.82
C SER A 296 13.77 11.88 12.27
N TYR A 297 12.83 12.78 12.54
CA TYR A 297 12.22 12.98 13.87
C TYR A 297 10.77 12.48 13.97
N VAL A 298 10.33 11.65 13.01
CA VAL A 298 8.99 11.06 12.97
C VAL A 298 9.10 9.56 13.31
N ILE A 299 8.64 9.18 14.50
CA ILE A 299 8.72 7.81 15.02
C ILE A 299 7.45 7.50 15.81
N GLY A 300 6.85 6.33 15.59
CA GLY A 300 5.63 5.90 16.27
C GLY A 300 4.38 6.66 15.81
N GLU A 301 4.48 7.41 14.71
CA GLU A 301 3.40 8.24 14.21
C GLU A 301 2.53 7.50 13.21
N THR A 302 1.28 7.95 13.09
CA THR A 302 0.33 7.50 12.07
C THR A 302 -0.02 8.67 11.17
N LEU A 303 0.39 8.58 9.90
CA LEU A 303 0.05 9.58 8.91
C LEU A 303 -1.29 9.20 8.25
N ASN A 304 -2.32 10.00 8.52
CA ASN A 304 -3.65 9.81 7.97
C ASN A 304 -3.73 10.38 6.54
N VAL A 305 -4.12 9.54 5.59
CA VAL A 305 -4.39 9.94 4.20
C VAL A 305 -5.79 9.44 3.88
N ASN A 306 -6.82 10.24 4.17
CA ASN A 306 -8.19 9.72 4.29
C ASN A 306 -9.28 10.64 3.73
N GLY A 307 -8.91 11.60 2.88
CA GLY A 307 -9.88 12.51 2.26
C GLY A 307 -10.53 13.52 3.22
N GLY A 308 -9.94 13.74 4.40
CA GLY A 308 -10.38 14.75 5.36
C GLY A 308 -11.28 14.20 6.48
N SER A 309 -11.53 12.89 6.51
CA SER A 309 -12.29 12.26 7.59
C SER A 309 -11.58 12.45 8.94
N PRO A 310 -12.27 12.95 10.00
CA PRO A 310 -11.62 13.20 11.29
C PRO A 310 -11.06 11.92 11.93
N SER A 311 -9.79 11.92 12.30
CA SER A 311 -9.16 10.81 13.02
C SER A 311 -8.37 11.34 14.23
N PRO A 312 -8.32 10.59 15.36
CA PRO A 312 -7.48 10.91 16.50
C PRO A 312 -5.98 11.00 16.19
#